data_AF-A0A8N5ESC4-F1
#
_entry.id   AF-A0A8N5ESC4-F1
#
_cell.length_a   1.000
_cell.length_b   1.000
_cell.length_c   1.000
_cell.angle_alpha   90.00
_cell.angle_beta   90.00
_cell.angle_gamma   90.00
#
_symmetry.space_group_name_H-M   'P 1'
#
loop_
_entity.id
_entity.type
_entity.pdbx_description
1 polymer ?
#
loop_
_entity_poly.entity_id
_entity_poly.type
_entity_poly.pdbx_seq_one_letter_code
_entity_poly.pdbx_strand_id
1 'polypeptide(L)'
;MEYSCGTAAIRGNKELAEGQHFWEIKMTSPVYGTDMMVGIGTSDVNLDKYRHTFCSLLGKDEDSWGLSYTGLLHHKGDKTNFSSRFGQGSIIGVHLDTWHGTLTFFKNRKCIGVAATKLQNKKFYPMVCSTAAKSSMKVIRSCASRTSLQYLCCFRLRQLLPDYVDTLEVLPLPPGLKQVLHNKLGWVLSMNYSTSKPSSSSSSGSDSDSSCGSDAEACQRKRCRRT
;
A
#
# COMPACT_ATOMS: atom_id res chain seq x y z
N MET A 1 -0.06 31.69 11.97
CA MET A 1 -1.25 31.27 11.21
C MET A 1 -1.59 29.85 11.64
N GLU A 2 -2.82 29.62 12.11
CA GLU A 2 -3.25 28.30 12.65
C GLU A 2 -4.07 27.45 11.66
N TYR A 3 -4.27 27.92 10.44
CA TYR A 3 -5.08 27.25 9.42
C TYR A 3 -4.23 26.78 8.24
N SER A 4 -4.70 25.74 7.54
CA SER A 4 -4.09 25.27 6.29
C SER A 4 -4.52 26.18 5.13
N CYS A 5 -3.61 26.48 4.21
CA CYS A 5 -3.88 27.34 3.04
C CYS A 5 -3.76 26.60 1.70
N GLY A 6 -3.44 25.31 1.70
CA GLY A 6 -3.33 24.49 0.49
C GLY A 6 -2.72 23.13 0.78
N THR A 7 -2.02 22.56 -0.21
CA THR A 7 -1.28 21.31 -0.07
C THR A 7 0.20 21.59 0.15
N ALA A 8 0.75 21.04 1.23
CA ALA A 8 2.18 20.94 1.44
C ALA A 8 2.68 19.57 0.97
N ALA A 9 3.80 19.52 0.26
CA ALA A 9 4.47 18.28 -0.10
C ALA A 9 5.97 18.38 0.17
N ILE A 10 6.59 17.25 0.45
CA ILE A 10 8.02 17.13 0.62
C ILE A 10 8.54 15.91 -0.12
N ARG A 11 9.70 16.09 -0.76
CA ARG A 11 10.47 15.06 -1.44
C ARG A 11 11.73 14.78 -0.65
N GLY A 12 12.11 13.51 -0.52
CA GLY A 12 13.42 13.13 0.03
C GLY A 12 14.56 13.76 -0.77
N ASN A 13 15.67 14.05 -0.10
CA ASN A 13 16.83 14.72 -0.73
C ASN A 13 17.76 13.77 -1.50
N LYS A 14 17.57 12.45 -1.35
CA LYS A 14 18.39 11.43 -1.99
C LYS A 14 17.55 10.57 -2.91
N GLU A 15 18.06 10.39 -4.12
CA GLU A 15 17.51 9.47 -5.12
C GLU A 15 17.56 8.03 -4.59
N LEU A 16 16.47 7.29 -4.78
CA LEU A 16 16.38 5.86 -4.52
C LEU A 16 17.08 5.12 -5.67
N ALA A 17 18.41 4.98 -5.55
CA ALA A 17 19.28 4.34 -6.53
C ALA A 17 18.98 2.83 -6.73
N GLU A 18 19.81 2.12 -7.48
CA GLU A 18 19.61 0.68 -7.71
C GLU A 18 19.61 -0.15 -6.42
N GLY A 19 18.71 -1.14 -6.36
CA GLY A 19 18.48 -2.04 -5.24
C GLY A 19 17.07 -1.97 -4.65
N GLN A 20 17.02 -2.24 -3.35
CA GLN A 20 15.81 -2.48 -2.58
C GLN A 20 15.71 -1.40 -1.51
N HIS A 21 14.65 -0.60 -1.52
CA HIS A 21 14.44 0.49 -0.57
C HIS A 21 13.17 0.27 0.21
N PHE A 22 13.27 0.34 1.53
CA PHE A 22 12.12 0.23 2.42
C PHE A 22 12.11 1.33 3.47
N TRP A 23 10.98 2.01 3.63
CA TRP A 23 10.79 2.98 4.70
C TRP A 23 9.39 2.92 5.29
N GLU A 24 9.28 3.35 6.54
CA GLU A 24 8.00 3.40 7.27
C GLU A 24 7.71 4.83 7.73
N ILE A 25 6.52 5.31 7.40
CA ILE A 25 5.98 6.59 7.86
C ILE A 25 4.88 6.32 8.89
N LYS A 26 5.04 6.86 10.11
CA LYS A 26 4.01 6.86 11.14
C LYS A 26 3.23 8.17 11.08
N MET A 27 1.91 8.07 11.05
CA MET A 27 1.01 9.22 11.23
C MET A 27 1.01 9.61 12.71
N THR A 28 1.62 10.73 13.08
CA THR A 28 1.79 11.14 14.49
C THR A 28 0.72 12.11 14.96
N SER A 29 0.04 12.80 14.05
CA SER A 29 -1.15 13.64 14.32
C SER A 29 -2.44 12.98 13.82
N PRO A 30 -3.62 13.49 14.22
CA PRO A 30 -4.87 13.23 13.52
C PRO A 30 -4.73 13.44 12.01
N VAL A 31 -5.42 12.60 11.25
CA VAL A 31 -5.39 12.59 9.79
C VAL A 31 -6.77 13.04 9.29
N TYR A 32 -6.79 14.15 8.55
CA TYR A 32 -8.02 14.80 8.10
C TYR A 32 -7.72 15.71 6.90
N GLY A 33 -8.68 16.56 6.52
CA GLY A 33 -8.56 17.45 5.37
C GLY A 33 -8.90 16.74 4.06
N THR A 34 -8.49 17.34 2.94
CA THR A 34 -8.73 16.75 1.61
C THR A 34 -7.89 15.50 1.40
N ASP A 35 -6.62 15.55 1.78
CA ASP A 35 -5.72 14.41 1.71
C ASP A 35 -4.48 14.51 2.59
N MET A 36 -3.96 13.33 2.95
CA MET A 36 -2.65 13.05 3.51
C MET A 36 -2.16 11.78 2.83
N MET A 37 -1.01 11.84 2.17
CA MET A 37 -0.55 10.78 1.28
C MET A 37 0.90 10.39 1.54
N VAL A 38 1.21 9.12 1.28
CA VAL A 38 2.58 8.57 1.28
C VAL A 38 2.82 7.90 -0.06
N GLY A 39 4.00 8.10 -0.64
CA GLY A 39 4.37 7.41 -1.86
C GLY A 39 5.73 7.81 -2.40
N ILE A 40 5.83 7.87 -3.72
CA ILE A 40 7.06 8.19 -4.45
C ILE A 40 6.76 9.18 -5.57
N GLY A 41 7.79 9.86 -6.04
CA GLY A 41 7.73 10.57 -7.31
C GLY A 41 9.10 10.91 -7.86
N THR A 42 9.13 11.42 -9.08
CA THR A 42 10.36 11.80 -9.79
C THR A 42 10.81 13.21 -9.39
N SER A 43 11.92 13.65 -9.98
CA SER A 43 12.39 15.03 -9.85
C SER A 43 11.44 16.06 -10.49
N ASP A 44 10.56 15.62 -11.38
CA ASP A 44 9.69 16.46 -12.22
C ASP A 44 8.42 16.92 -11.51
N VAL A 45 8.07 16.26 -10.40
CA VAL A 45 6.92 16.65 -9.56
C VAL A 45 7.13 18.06 -9.00
N ASN A 46 6.24 18.98 -9.37
CA ASN A 46 6.24 20.35 -8.85
C ASN A 46 5.58 20.40 -7.47
N LEU A 47 6.40 20.50 -6.42
CA LEU A 47 5.95 20.49 -5.02
C LEU A 47 5.17 21.75 -4.61
N ASP A 48 5.40 22.89 -5.27
CA ASP A 48 4.81 24.19 -4.90
C ASP A 48 3.53 24.51 -5.69
N LYS A 49 3.22 23.74 -6.73
CA LYS A 49 2.07 23.96 -7.63
C LYS A 49 0.73 24.14 -6.90
N TYR A 50 0.56 23.49 -5.75
CA TYR A 50 -0.70 23.47 -4.99
C TYR A 50 -0.58 24.10 -3.60
N ARG A 51 0.42 24.97 -3.39
CA ARG A 51 0.63 25.66 -2.11
C ARG A 51 -0.59 26.46 -1.63
N HIS A 52 -1.44 26.90 -2.56
CA HIS A 52 -2.66 27.68 -2.29
C HIS A 52 -3.95 26.95 -2.74
N THR A 53 -3.90 25.62 -2.90
CA THR A 53 -5.05 24.83 -3.34
C THR A 53 -5.05 23.48 -2.66
N PHE A 54 -6.20 23.05 -2.13
CA PHE A 54 -6.32 21.74 -1.51
C PHE A 54 -6.51 20.65 -2.57
N CYS A 55 -5.56 19.73 -2.68
CA CYS A 55 -5.72 18.54 -3.51
C CYS A 55 -4.86 17.35 -3.06
N SER A 56 -5.28 16.15 -3.48
CA SER A 56 -4.45 14.95 -3.54
C SER A 56 -3.33 15.16 -4.56
N LEU A 57 -2.13 15.53 -4.10
CA LEU A 57 -1.02 15.93 -4.97
C LEU A 57 -0.32 14.71 -5.58
N LEU A 58 0.04 13.72 -4.76
CA LEU A 58 0.73 12.53 -5.25
C LEU A 58 -0.22 11.68 -6.10
N GLY A 59 0.24 11.30 -7.29
CA GLY A 59 -0.55 10.55 -8.26
C GLY A 59 -1.52 11.38 -9.10
N LYS A 60 -1.51 12.71 -8.96
CA LYS A 60 -2.29 13.60 -9.82
C LYS A 60 -1.73 13.69 -11.24
N ASP A 61 -0.43 13.48 -11.39
CA ASP A 61 0.31 13.38 -12.63
C ASP A 61 0.89 11.96 -12.82
N GLU A 62 1.67 11.78 -13.89
CA GLU A 62 2.36 10.53 -14.20
C GLU A 62 3.72 10.36 -13.52
N ASP A 63 4.18 11.40 -12.83
CA ASP A 63 5.50 11.49 -12.21
C ASP A 63 5.46 11.09 -10.73
N SER A 64 4.28 10.79 -10.20
CA SER A 64 4.09 10.39 -8.81
C SER A 64 3.08 9.28 -8.62
N TRP A 65 3.22 8.57 -7.50
CA TRP A 65 2.30 7.55 -7.01
C TRP A 65 2.03 7.86 -5.54
N GLY A 66 0.76 7.87 -5.14
CA GLY A 66 0.37 8.24 -3.79
C GLY A 66 -0.70 7.34 -3.22
N LEU A 67 -0.47 6.80 -2.02
CA LEU A 67 -1.50 6.15 -1.23
C LEU A 67 -2.14 7.19 -0.29
N SER A 68 -3.41 7.52 -0.54
CA SER A 68 -4.22 8.43 0.26
C SER A 68 -4.65 7.79 1.58
N TYR A 69 -4.78 8.60 2.64
CA TYR A 69 -5.40 8.18 3.90
C TYR A 69 -6.82 7.64 3.76
N THR A 70 -7.49 8.00 2.67
CA THR A 70 -8.80 7.47 2.32
C THR A 70 -8.77 5.98 1.93
N GLY A 71 -7.59 5.42 1.66
CA GLY A 71 -7.40 4.05 1.18
C GLY A 71 -7.28 3.93 -0.34
N LEU A 72 -7.33 5.05 -1.06
CA LEU A 72 -7.19 5.10 -2.51
C LEU A 72 -5.72 5.21 -2.92
N LEU A 73 -5.33 4.43 -3.93
CA LEU A 73 -4.07 4.61 -4.64
C LEU A 73 -4.30 5.54 -5.83
N HIS A 74 -3.47 6.56 -5.96
CA HIS A 74 -3.53 7.55 -7.03
C HIS A 74 -2.31 7.45 -7.95
N HIS A 75 -2.54 7.53 -9.25
CA HIS A 75 -1.52 7.68 -10.29
C HIS A 75 -2.17 8.15 -11.59
N LYS A 76 -1.56 9.09 -12.34
CA LYS A 76 -2.10 9.62 -13.61
C LYS A 76 -3.52 10.21 -13.50
N GLY A 77 -3.88 10.69 -12.32
CA GLY A 77 -5.23 11.18 -12.03
C GLY A 77 -6.25 10.07 -11.72
N ASP A 78 -5.92 8.81 -12.00
CA ASP A 78 -6.76 7.66 -11.67
C ASP A 78 -6.73 7.37 -10.17
N LYS A 79 -7.84 6.82 -9.66
CA LYS A 79 -8.00 6.46 -8.24
C LYS A 79 -8.54 5.04 -8.13
N THR A 80 -7.81 4.17 -7.45
CA THR A 80 -8.20 2.78 -7.27
C THR A 80 -8.29 2.42 -5.78
N ASN A 81 -9.29 1.62 -5.41
CA ASN A 81 -9.38 1.09 -4.06
C ASN A 81 -8.20 0.14 -3.80
N PHE A 82 -7.38 0.46 -2.81
CA PHE A 82 -6.13 -0.28 -2.56
C PHE A 82 -5.95 -0.67 -1.09
N SER A 83 -6.49 0.12 -0.17
CA SER A 83 -6.43 -0.15 1.27
C SER A 83 -7.70 0.31 1.97
N SER A 84 -7.87 -0.11 3.22
CA SER A 84 -8.79 0.58 4.13
C SER A 84 -8.19 1.90 4.62
N ARG A 85 -9.06 2.83 5.04
CA ARG A 85 -8.66 4.12 5.61
C ARG A 85 -7.62 3.99 6.72
N PHE A 86 -6.67 4.91 6.78
CA PHE A 86 -5.68 4.99 7.86
C PHE A 86 -5.71 6.37 8.53
N GLY A 87 -5.25 6.39 9.78
CA GLY A 87 -5.34 7.57 10.64
C GLY A 87 -4.16 7.68 11.58
N GLN A 88 -4.31 8.47 12.65
CA GLN A 88 -3.29 8.63 13.68
C GLN A 88 -2.84 7.27 14.22
N GLY A 89 -1.53 7.12 14.44
CA GLY A 89 -0.91 5.88 14.92
C GLY A 89 -0.65 4.85 13.82
N SER A 90 -1.30 4.97 12.66
CA SER A 90 -1.07 4.05 11.54
C SER A 90 0.35 4.17 10.99
N ILE A 91 0.91 3.05 10.55
CA ILE A 91 2.23 2.97 9.92
C ILE A 91 2.04 2.57 8.46
N ILE A 92 2.51 3.41 7.54
CA ILE A 92 2.55 3.11 6.11
C ILE A 92 4.00 2.77 5.74
N GLY A 93 4.22 1.52 5.36
CA GLY A 93 5.48 1.06 4.80
C GLY A 93 5.46 1.14 3.28
N VAL A 94 6.59 1.48 2.69
CA VAL A 94 6.77 1.52 1.24
C VAL A 94 8.01 0.74 0.89
N HIS A 95 7.88 -0.23 -0.01
CA HIS A 95 8.99 -0.97 -0.59
C HIS A 95 9.07 -0.62 -2.08
N LEU A 96 10.21 -0.09 -2.50
CA LEU A 96 10.56 0.12 -3.90
C LEU A 96 11.65 -0.88 -4.29
N ASP A 97 11.28 -1.84 -5.12
CA ASP A 97 12.21 -2.74 -5.80
C ASP A 97 12.55 -2.12 -7.16
N THR A 98 13.72 -1.49 -7.23
CA THR A 98 14.16 -0.84 -8.48
C THR A 98 14.66 -1.86 -9.51
N TRP A 99 14.95 -3.10 -9.11
CA TRP A 99 15.41 -4.15 -10.02
C TRP A 99 14.24 -4.71 -10.84
N HIS A 100 13.17 -5.11 -10.15
CA HIS A 100 11.93 -5.56 -10.81
C HIS A 100 11.00 -4.40 -11.20
N GLY A 101 11.31 -3.19 -10.76
CA GLY A 101 10.49 -2.00 -11.01
C GLY A 101 9.11 -2.09 -10.36
N THR A 102 9.04 -2.53 -9.09
CA THR A 102 7.78 -2.69 -8.36
C THR A 102 7.70 -1.77 -7.15
N LEU A 103 6.51 -1.21 -6.91
CA LEU A 103 6.18 -0.43 -5.73
C LEU A 103 5.14 -1.19 -4.92
N THR A 104 5.48 -1.51 -3.68
CA THR A 104 4.61 -2.27 -2.76
C THR A 104 4.34 -1.45 -1.51
N PHE A 105 3.09 -1.41 -1.06
CA PHE A 105 2.75 -0.76 0.20
C PHE A 105 2.44 -1.77 1.31
N PHE A 106 2.66 -1.30 2.54
CA PHE A 106 2.37 -2.01 3.77
C PHE A 106 1.55 -1.10 4.67
N LYS A 107 0.57 -1.67 5.38
CA LYS A 107 -0.17 -0.98 6.43
C LYS A 107 0.01 -1.74 7.73
N ASN A 108 0.49 -1.04 8.76
CA ASN A 108 0.81 -1.62 10.06
C ASN A 108 1.67 -2.89 9.92
N ARG A 109 2.72 -2.78 9.08
CA ARG A 109 3.69 -3.85 8.77
C ARG A 109 3.14 -5.08 8.05
N LYS A 110 1.88 -5.05 7.60
CA LYS A 110 1.29 -6.06 6.72
C LYS A 110 1.28 -5.58 5.28
N CYS A 111 1.75 -6.39 4.34
CA CYS A 111 1.67 -6.10 2.91
C CYS A 111 0.21 -5.95 2.51
N ILE A 112 -0.09 -4.88 1.78
CA ILE A 112 -1.44 -4.61 1.24
C ILE A 112 -1.47 -4.70 -0.29
N GLY A 113 -0.34 -4.90 -0.94
CA GLY A 113 -0.26 -5.22 -2.37
C GLY A 113 0.80 -4.44 -3.13
N VAL A 114 0.96 -4.81 -4.40
CA VAL A 114 1.79 -4.12 -5.39
C VAL A 114 0.96 -3.00 -6.03
N ALA A 115 1.35 -1.76 -5.80
CA ALA A 115 0.68 -0.57 -6.31
C ALA A 115 1.08 -0.19 -7.73
N ALA A 116 2.32 -0.46 -8.11
CA ALA A 116 2.79 -0.19 -9.46
C ALA A 116 3.88 -1.18 -9.87
N THR A 117 3.96 -1.38 -11.18
CA THR A 117 5.00 -2.18 -11.84
C THR A 117 5.58 -1.35 -12.98
N LYS A 118 6.61 -1.87 -13.64
CA LYS A 118 7.27 -1.20 -14.78
C LYS A 118 7.90 0.16 -14.41
N LEU A 119 8.44 0.24 -13.19
CA LEU A 119 9.11 1.44 -12.67
C LEU A 119 10.61 1.49 -13.01
N GLN A 120 11.12 0.62 -13.89
CA GLN A 120 12.51 0.66 -14.31
C GLN A 120 12.85 1.98 -15.02
N ASN A 121 14.13 2.36 -14.98
CA ASN A 121 14.70 3.51 -15.70
C ASN A 121 14.15 4.89 -15.26
N LYS A 122 13.41 4.95 -14.15
CA LYS A 122 12.97 6.20 -13.54
C LYS A 122 13.69 6.42 -12.21
N LYS A 123 13.98 7.69 -11.93
CA LYS A 123 14.63 8.13 -10.71
C LYS A 123 13.57 8.55 -9.71
N PHE A 124 13.46 7.82 -8.61
CA PHE A 124 12.43 8.05 -7.61
C PHE A 124 12.98 8.62 -6.33
N TYR A 125 12.12 9.36 -5.65
CA TYR A 125 12.34 9.91 -4.33
C TYR A 125 11.13 9.55 -3.46
N PRO A 126 11.33 9.28 -2.17
CA PRO A 126 10.21 9.13 -1.25
C PRO A 126 9.50 10.48 -1.13
N MET A 127 8.18 10.46 -1.12
CA MET A 127 7.37 11.67 -1.04
C MET A 127 6.20 11.50 -0.09
N VAL A 128 5.82 12.59 0.57
CA VAL A 128 4.56 12.69 1.32
C VAL A 128 3.91 14.04 1.03
N CYS A 129 2.59 14.11 1.10
CA CYS A 129 1.86 15.38 1.05
C CYS A 129 0.75 15.44 2.08
N SER A 130 0.35 16.64 2.46
CA SER A 130 -0.69 16.90 3.45
C SER A 130 -1.43 18.20 3.14
N THR A 131 -2.75 18.17 3.33
CA THR A 131 -3.63 19.35 3.36
C THR A 131 -4.06 19.69 4.78
N ALA A 132 -3.81 18.82 5.76
CA ALA A 132 -4.21 19.00 7.13
C ALA A 132 -3.32 20.03 7.86
N ALA A 133 -3.95 20.95 8.57
CA ALA A 133 -3.25 21.89 9.44
C ALA A 133 -2.56 21.17 10.61
N LYS A 134 -1.41 21.67 11.06
CA LYS A 134 -0.64 21.09 12.18
C LYS A 134 -0.41 19.58 12.04
N SER A 135 -0.34 19.09 10.80
CA SER A 135 -0.13 17.67 10.52
C SER A 135 1.31 17.27 10.82
N SER A 136 1.49 16.04 11.31
CA SER A 136 2.78 15.49 11.66
C SER A 136 2.86 14.04 11.17
N MET A 137 3.96 13.74 10.48
CA MET A 137 4.34 12.41 10.03
C MET A 137 5.79 12.18 10.42
N LYS A 138 6.16 10.94 10.79
CA LYS A 138 7.52 10.58 11.20
C LYS A 138 8.04 9.39 10.42
N VAL A 139 9.25 9.52 9.86
CA VAL A 139 10.01 8.36 9.39
C VAL A 139 10.47 7.57 10.61
N ILE A 140 10.00 6.33 10.76
CA ILE A 140 10.36 5.46 11.91
C ILE A 140 11.32 4.33 11.52
N ARG A 141 11.49 4.08 10.22
CA ARG A 141 12.42 3.10 9.67
C ARG A 141 12.82 3.54 8.26
N SER A 142 14.09 3.36 7.92
CA SER A 142 14.62 3.52 6.57
C SER A 142 15.75 2.51 6.38
N CYS A 143 15.61 1.66 5.38
CA CYS A 143 16.53 0.58 5.06
C CYS A 143 16.75 0.54 3.55
N ALA A 144 17.97 0.25 3.14
CA ALA A 144 18.30 -0.01 1.75
C ALA A 144 19.26 -1.19 1.65
N SER A 145 19.14 -1.98 0.60
CA SER A 145 20.05 -3.08 0.31
C SER A 145 20.23 -3.24 -1.20
N ARG A 146 21.40 -3.70 -1.62
CA ARG A 146 21.59 -4.12 -3.01
C ARG A 146 20.81 -5.40 -3.26
N THR A 147 20.28 -5.54 -4.47
CA THR A 147 19.77 -6.83 -4.90
C THR A 147 20.94 -7.80 -5.04
N SER A 148 20.94 -8.85 -4.23
CA SER A 148 21.97 -9.90 -4.21
C SER A 148 21.32 -11.26 -4.02
N LEU A 149 22.04 -12.34 -4.31
CA LEU A 149 21.56 -13.69 -4.02
C LEU A 149 21.18 -13.84 -2.54
N GLN A 150 21.97 -13.25 -1.63
CA GLN A 150 21.67 -13.26 -0.19
C GLN A 150 20.32 -12.59 0.10
N TYR A 151 20.05 -11.42 -0.50
CA TYR A 151 18.76 -10.75 -0.39
C TYR A 151 17.63 -11.64 -0.92
N LEU A 152 17.79 -12.22 -2.11
CA LEU A 152 16.77 -13.05 -2.75
C LEU A 152 16.46 -14.30 -1.94
N CYS A 153 17.47 -14.95 -1.36
CA CYS A 153 17.28 -16.06 -0.45
C CYS A 153 16.50 -15.64 0.80
N CYS A 154 16.86 -14.53 1.47
CA CYS A 154 16.13 -14.02 2.63
C CYS A 154 14.67 -13.67 2.30
N PHE A 155 14.46 -12.98 1.17
CA PHE A 155 13.13 -12.63 0.68
C PHE A 155 12.30 -13.89 0.41
N ARG A 156 12.88 -14.89 -0.25
CA ARG A 156 12.20 -16.16 -0.54
C ARG A 156 11.89 -16.94 0.73
N LEU A 157 12.82 -17.02 1.67
CA LEU A 157 12.60 -17.67 2.96
C LEU A 157 11.42 -17.03 3.70
N ARG A 158 11.34 -15.70 3.67
CA ARG A 158 10.23 -15.00 4.33
C ARG A 158 8.87 -15.31 3.71
N GLN A 159 8.81 -15.52 2.40
CA GLN A 159 7.57 -15.92 1.72
C GLN A 159 7.13 -17.35 2.05
N LEU A 160 8.08 -18.23 2.41
CA LEU A 160 7.80 -19.64 2.69
C LEU A 160 7.38 -19.88 4.15
N LEU A 161 7.74 -18.97 5.06
CA LEU A 161 7.45 -19.11 6.49
C LEU A 161 6.18 -18.36 6.92
N PRO A 162 5.42 -18.89 7.88
CA PRO A 162 4.27 -18.19 8.47
C PRO A 162 4.69 -16.88 9.15
N ASP A 163 3.77 -15.91 9.19
CA ASP A 163 4.08 -14.55 9.62
C ASP A 163 4.43 -14.38 11.10
N TYR A 164 4.01 -15.32 11.95
CA TYR A 164 4.28 -15.31 13.38
C TYR A 164 5.63 -15.93 13.73
N VAL A 165 6.33 -16.50 12.74
CA VAL A 165 7.59 -17.22 12.94
C VAL A 165 8.77 -16.28 12.69
N ASP A 166 9.68 -16.21 13.66
CA ASP A 166 10.99 -15.60 13.40
C ASP A 166 11.81 -16.53 12.49
N THR A 167 12.10 -16.05 11.28
CA THR A 167 12.84 -16.80 10.26
C THR A 167 14.23 -17.20 10.74
N LEU A 168 14.90 -16.35 11.52
CA LEU A 168 16.27 -16.61 11.97
C LEU A 168 16.32 -17.60 13.13
N GLU A 169 15.25 -17.72 13.91
CA GLU A 169 15.18 -18.69 15.00
C GLU A 169 14.90 -20.10 14.51
N VAL A 170 14.04 -20.26 13.50
CA VAL A 170 13.65 -21.60 13.00
C VAL A 170 14.73 -22.25 12.13
N LEU A 171 15.52 -21.47 11.40
CA LEU A 171 16.53 -22.04 10.51
C LEU A 171 17.77 -22.50 11.30
N PRO A 172 18.34 -23.68 10.99
CA PRO A 172 19.55 -24.21 11.64
C PRO A 172 20.81 -23.51 11.10
N LEU A 173 20.87 -22.18 11.24
CA LEU A 173 21.99 -21.36 10.78
C LEU A 173 23.01 -21.16 11.91
N PRO A 174 24.31 -21.10 11.59
CA PRO A 174 25.33 -20.73 12.57
C PRO A 174 25.04 -19.37 13.21
N PRO A 175 25.30 -19.18 14.53
CA PRO A 175 24.97 -17.92 15.23
C PRO A 175 25.56 -16.67 14.57
N GLY A 176 26.79 -16.75 14.07
CA GLY A 176 27.42 -15.63 13.35
C GLY A 176 26.67 -15.24 12.08
N LEU A 177 26.14 -16.22 11.33
CA LEU A 177 25.35 -15.95 10.14
C LEU A 177 23.99 -15.35 10.50
N LYS A 178 23.32 -15.86 11.56
CA LYS A 178 22.08 -15.26 12.08
C LYS A 178 22.28 -13.77 12.40
N GLN A 179 23.35 -13.43 13.11
CA GLN A 179 23.66 -12.05 13.47
C GLN A 179 23.90 -11.17 12.23
N VAL A 180 24.65 -11.66 11.24
CA VAL A 180 24.89 -10.93 9.98
C VAL A 180 23.59 -10.70 9.22
N LEU A 181 22.74 -11.72 9.10
CA LEU A 181 21.45 -11.61 8.42
C LEU A 181 20.50 -10.66 9.14
N HIS A 182 20.41 -10.74 10.47
CA HIS A 182 19.63 -9.82 11.28
C HIS A 182 20.05 -8.36 11.03
N ASN A 183 21.36 -8.09 11.10
CA ASN A 183 21.88 -6.72 10.99
C ASN A 183 21.72 -6.13 9.58
N LYS A 184 21.92 -6.94 8.53
CA LYS A 184 21.90 -6.45 7.14
C LYS A 184 20.52 -6.54 6.49
N LEU A 185 19.76 -7.59 6.80
CA LEU A 185 18.54 -7.99 6.09
C LEU A 185 17.38 -8.33 7.04
N GLY A 186 17.49 -8.04 8.34
CA GLY A 186 16.41 -8.30 9.31
C GLY A 186 15.11 -7.60 8.92
N TRP A 187 15.18 -6.44 8.25
CA TRP A 187 13.99 -5.77 7.71
C TRP A 187 13.26 -6.65 6.69
N VAL A 188 13.97 -7.32 5.78
CA VAL A 188 13.41 -8.24 4.77
C VAL A 188 12.73 -9.42 5.43
N LEU A 189 13.40 -10.01 6.42
CA LEU A 189 12.90 -11.15 7.19
C LEU A 189 11.70 -10.78 8.07
N SER A 190 11.53 -9.50 8.40
CA SER A 190 10.36 -8.99 9.11
C SER A 190 9.18 -8.61 8.21
N MET A 191 9.36 -8.58 6.88
CA MET A 191 8.29 -8.18 5.95
C MET A 191 7.19 -9.23 5.88
N ASN A 192 5.96 -8.83 6.17
CA ASN A 192 4.82 -9.71 6.06
C ASN A 192 4.18 -9.58 4.68
N TYR A 193 4.47 -10.53 3.79
CA TYR A 193 3.92 -10.63 2.44
C TYR A 193 2.69 -11.53 2.34
N SER A 194 1.96 -11.78 3.44
CA SER A 194 0.81 -12.69 3.47
C SER A 194 0.00 -12.64 2.18
N THR A 195 -0.03 -13.76 1.46
CA THR A 195 -0.81 -13.92 0.23
C THR A 195 -2.28 -13.85 0.61
N SER A 196 -2.83 -12.64 0.67
CA SER A 196 -4.26 -12.46 0.52
C SER A 196 -4.56 -12.85 -0.93
N LYS A 197 -5.17 -14.04 -1.11
CA LYS A 197 -5.82 -14.35 -2.39
C LYS A 197 -6.75 -13.17 -2.70
N PRO A 198 -6.73 -12.62 -3.92
CA PRO A 198 -7.72 -11.62 -4.29
C PRO A 198 -9.10 -12.25 -4.07
N SER A 199 -9.98 -11.54 -3.34
CA SER A 199 -11.36 -11.95 -3.17
C SER A 199 -12.00 -11.97 -4.55
N SER A 200 -12.13 -13.17 -5.13
CA SER A 200 -13.02 -13.41 -6.24
C SER A 200 -14.42 -13.00 -5.80
N SER A 201 -14.96 -11.94 -6.39
CA SER A 201 -16.38 -11.60 -6.28
C SER A 201 -17.18 -12.79 -6.80
N SER A 202 -17.70 -13.61 -5.90
CA SER A 202 -18.67 -14.65 -6.24
C SER A 202 -19.97 -13.96 -6.64
N SER A 203 -20.17 -13.83 -7.95
CA SER A 203 -21.49 -13.64 -8.53
C SER A 203 -22.35 -14.84 -8.13
N SER A 204 -23.34 -14.61 -7.29
CA SER A 204 -24.39 -15.58 -6.95
C SER A 204 -25.23 -15.85 -8.20
N GLY A 205 -24.88 -16.90 -8.93
CA GLY A 205 -25.73 -17.56 -9.89
C GLY A 205 -25.81 -19.02 -9.50
N SER A 206 -26.97 -19.48 -9.07
CA SER A 206 -27.26 -20.91 -8.91
C SER A 206 -28.75 -21.10 -9.18
N ASP A 207 -29.04 -21.33 -10.45
CA ASP A 207 -30.15 -22.14 -10.91
C ASP A 207 -29.87 -23.61 -10.55
N SER A 208 -30.91 -24.34 -10.14
CA SER A 208 -31.12 -25.81 -10.27
C SER A 208 -32.51 -26.10 -9.66
N ASP A 209 -33.53 -26.41 -10.48
CA ASP A 209 -33.96 -27.76 -10.91
C ASP A 209 -34.61 -28.55 -9.74
N SER A 210 -35.76 -29.23 -9.82
CA SER A 210 -36.34 -30.01 -10.93
C SER A 210 -37.80 -30.49 -10.64
N SER A 211 -38.53 -30.76 -11.75
CA SER A 211 -39.43 -31.91 -12.04
C SER A 211 -40.89 -32.05 -11.50
N CYS A 212 -41.80 -31.95 -12.49
CA CYS A 212 -42.99 -32.76 -12.87
C CYS A 212 -44.19 -33.04 -11.93
N GLY A 213 -45.40 -32.79 -12.47
CA GLY A 213 -46.69 -33.35 -12.01
C GLY A 213 -47.89 -32.54 -12.52
N SER A 214 -48.83 -33.21 -13.18
CA SER A 214 -49.89 -32.68 -14.07
C SER A 214 -51.12 -32.05 -13.41
N ASP A 215 -51.90 -31.38 -14.28
CA ASP A 215 -53.37 -31.21 -14.31
C ASP A 215 -54.04 -29.89 -13.84
N ALA A 216 -54.71 -29.31 -14.84
CA ALA A 216 -56.04 -28.68 -14.89
C ALA A 216 -56.40 -27.42 -14.06
N GLU A 217 -56.84 -26.41 -14.84
CA GLU A 217 -57.89 -25.41 -14.56
C GLU A 217 -57.99 -24.74 -13.17
N ALA A 218 -57.82 -23.42 -13.14
CA ALA A 218 -58.97 -22.50 -12.97
C ALA A 218 -58.52 -21.05 -12.76
N CYS A 219 -59.16 -20.18 -13.53
CA CYS A 219 -59.19 -18.72 -13.38
C CYS A 219 -59.74 -18.32 -11.99
N GLN A 220 -59.07 -17.42 -11.26
CA GLN A 220 -59.75 -16.41 -10.43
C GLN A 220 -58.86 -15.26 -9.95
N ARG A 221 -59.26 -14.05 -10.37
CA ARG A 221 -58.90 -12.75 -9.76
C ARG A 221 -59.38 -12.68 -8.31
N LYS A 222 -58.62 -12.05 -7.39
CA LYS A 222 -59.11 -10.93 -6.53
C LYS A 222 -58.10 -10.41 -5.49
N ARG A 223 -57.94 -9.09 -5.54
CA ARG A 223 -57.98 -8.09 -4.45
C ARG A 223 -56.91 -8.10 -3.35
N CYS A 224 -56.04 -7.10 -3.43
CA CYS A 224 -55.38 -6.47 -2.29
C CYS A 224 -56.40 -5.87 -1.31
N ARG A 225 -56.16 -6.04 -0.01
CA ARG A 225 -56.72 -5.19 1.04
C ARG A 225 -55.58 -4.75 1.96
N ARG A 226 -55.42 -3.44 2.09
CA ARG A 226 -54.56 -2.77 3.07
C ARG A 226 -55.10 -2.99 4.49
N THR A 227 -54.19 -3.05 5.43
CA THR A 227 -54.27 -2.36 6.72
C THR A 227 -53.00 -1.54 6.87
#